data_AF-A0A959VCE4-F1
#
_entry.id   AF-A0A959VCE4-F1
#
_cell.length_a   1.000
_cell.length_b   1.000
_cell.length_c   1.000
_cell.angle_alpha   90.00
_cell.angle_beta   90.00
_cell.angle_gamma   90.00
#
_symmetry.space_group_name_H-M   'P 1'
#
loop_
_entity.id
_entity.type
_entity.pdbx_description
1 polymer ?
#
loop_
_entity_poly.entity_id
_entity_poly.type
_entity_poly.pdbx_seq_one_letter_code
_entity_poly.pdbx_strand_id
1 'polypeptide(L)'
;MNEKNKTYNSEENEMEIPEVLKNVNKSSLFPVPEKYFDGLPSKIQERVFAKDQKSVRMRTFPGLVQKRILIPVVSMFFIVALFFIFNRDKGFNDEYQFTGINLEETMDQYPEFFEDMDEYTMIEVLITSSDNMDDPASAIWSDSSITNQEILDYFDEENIDVEYLYNL
;
A
#
# COMPACT_ATOMS: atom_id res chain seq x y z
N MET A 1 -12.50 16.49 1.97
CA MET A 1 -12.33 17.28 0.72
C MET A 1 -12.32 18.75 1.11
N ASN A 2 -11.29 19.58 0.93
CA ASN A 2 -10.08 19.52 0.12
C ASN A 2 -9.04 20.43 0.80
N GLU A 3 -7.94 19.88 1.32
CA GLU A 3 -6.74 20.66 1.59
C GLU A 3 -6.03 20.93 0.25
N LYS A 4 -6.37 22.05 -0.38
CA LYS A 4 -5.52 22.65 -1.41
C LYS A 4 -5.52 24.15 -1.22
N ASN A 5 -4.45 24.65 -0.62
CA ASN A 5 -3.69 25.83 -1.05
C ASN A 5 -2.59 26.12 -0.03
N LYS A 6 -1.47 25.38 -0.10
CA LYS A 6 -0.21 25.88 0.45
C LYS A 6 0.32 26.93 -0.52
N THR A 7 -0.08 28.18 -0.30
CA THR A 7 0.66 29.34 -0.81
C THR A 7 2.08 29.24 -0.28
N TYR A 8 3.07 29.15 -1.18
CA TYR A 8 4.47 29.28 -0.80
C TYR A 8 4.67 30.69 -0.26
N ASN A 9 4.70 30.81 1.07
CA ASN A 9 5.07 32.03 1.76
C ASN A 9 6.60 32.17 1.64
N SER A 10 7.05 33.04 0.73
CA SER A 10 8.47 33.24 0.40
C SER A 10 9.28 33.96 1.48
N GLU A 11 8.66 34.30 2.61
CA GLU A 11 9.26 35.20 3.62
C GLU A 11 9.79 34.49 4.88
N GLU A 12 9.64 33.16 5.01
CA GLU A 12 9.91 32.48 6.29
C GLU A 12 10.94 31.34 6.22
N ASN A 13 11.71 31.25 5.14
CA ASN A 13 12.81 30.29 5.03
C ASN A 13 14.05 31.00 4.48
N GLU A 14 14.73 31.77 5.35
CA GLU A 14 16.08 32.25 5.11
C GLU A 14 17.06 31.07 5.16
N MET A 15 16.99 30.18 4.17
CA MET A 15 18.11 29.34 3.83
C MET A 15 19.22 30.29 3.37
N GLU A 16 20.22 30.49 4.23
CA GLU A 16 21.41 31.27 3.91
C GLU A 16 21.93 30.86 2.53
N ILE A 17 21.79 31.75 1.56
CA ILE A 17 22.29 31.50 0.21
C ILE A 17 23.79 31.23 0.36
N PRO A 18 24.31 30.06 -0.07
CA PRO A 18 25.73 29.75 0.01
C PRO A 18 26.54 30.92 -0.56
N GLU A 19 27.61 31.36 0.12
CA GLU A 19 28.37 32.55 -0.29
C GLU A 19 28.80 32.52 -1.77
N VAL A 20 29.08 31.33 -2.27
CA VAL A 20 29.39 31.04 -3.68
C VAL A 20 28.31 31.52 -4.64
N LEU A 21 27.05 31.47 -4.23
CA LEU A 21 25.89 31.83 -5.05
C LEU A 21 25.44 33.29 -4.86
N LYS A 22 25.94 34.00 -3.83
CA LYS A 22 25.61 35.42 -3.60
C LYS A 22 26.10 36.34 -4.74
N ASN A 23 27.20 35.97 -5.38
CA ASN A 23 27.82 36.73 -6.47
C ASN A 23 27.42 36.25 -7.88
N VAL A 24 26.54 35.26 -7.99
CA VAL A 24 26.05 34.80 -9.29
C VAL A 24 25.08 35.85 -9.83
N ASN A 25 25.36 36.31 -11.05
CA ASN A 25 24.50 37.26 -11.73
C ASN A 25 23.09 36.66 -11.91
N LYS A 26 22.10 37.24 -11.24
CA LYS A 26 20.70 36.80 -11.27
C LYS A 26 19.99 37.12 -12.60
N SER A 27 20.67 37.76 -13.54
CA SER A 27 20.15 37.93 -14.90
C SER A 27 19.91 36.57 -15.56
N SER A 28 18.87 36.45 -16.38
CA SER A 28 18.63 35.24 -17.18
C SER A 28 19.85 34.96 -18.06
N LEU A 29 20.69 33.99 -17.67
CA LEU A 29 21.88 33.60 -18.44
C LEU A 29 21.52 32.97 -19.80
N PHE A 30 20.26 32.54 -19.93
CA PHE A 30 19.73 31.92 -21.14
C PHE A 30 18.57 32.78 -21.67
N PRO A 31 18.81 33.59 -22.72
CA PRO A 31 17.73 34.32 -23.37
C PRO A 31 16.80 33.30 -24.03
N VAL A 32 15.58 33.19 -23.51
CA VAL A 32 14.53 32.40 -24.16
C VAL A 32 13.76 33.30 -25.12
N PRO A 33 13.35 32.80 -26.30
CA PRO A 33 12.46 33.53 -27.19
C PRO A 33 11.16 33.91 -26.48
N GLU A 34 10.58 35.05 -26.87
CA GLU A 34 9.25 35.43 -26.42
C GLU A 34 8.26 34.28 -26.72
N LYS A 35 7.39 33.94 -25.76
CA LYS A 35 6.36 32.90 -25.90
C LYS A 35 6.88 31.46 -26.05
N TYR A 36 8.14 31.19 -25.72
CA TYR A 36 8.70 29.84 -25.76
C TYR A 36 7.89 28.82 -24.93
N PHE A 37 7.41 29.24 -23.76
CA PHE A 37 6.68 28.39 -22.82
C PHE A 37 5.17 28.32 -23.10
N ASP A 38 4.60 29.23 -23.89
CA ASP A 38 3.16 29.33 -24.15
C ASP A 38 2.59 28.06 -24.80
N GLY A 39 3.38 27.40 -25.66
CA GLY A 39 3.01 26.16 -26.33
C GLY A 39 3.66 24.89 -25.75
N LEU A 40 4.43 25.01 -24.68
CA LEU A 40 5.16 23.88 -24.10
C LEU A 40 4.22 22.81 -23.51
N PRO A 41 3.18 23.16 -22.74
CA PRO A 41 2.25 22.17 -22.18
C PRO A 41 1.59 21.33 -23.28
N SER A 42 1.10 21.97 -24.35
CA SER A 42 0.48 21.29 -25.48
C SER A 42 1.44 20.35 -26.21
N LYS A 43 2.70 20.76 -26.42
CA LYS A 43 3.73 19.90 -27.04
C LYS A 43 4.09 18.70 -26.18
N ILE A 44 4.15 18.85 -24.86
CA ILE A 44 4.39 17.73 -23.94
C ILE A 44 3.21 16.76 -24.01
N GLN A 45 2.00 17.28 -23.95
CA GLN A 45 0.76 16.50 -24.02
C GLN A 45 0.67 15.70 -25.33
N GLU A 46 0.95 16.31 -26.47
CA GLU A 46 0.99 15.65 -27.78
C GLU A 46 2.00 14.50 -27.81
N ARG A 47 3.20 14.68 -27.25
CA ARG A 47 4.23 13.65 -27.20
C ARG A 47 3.87 12.49 -26.28
N VAL A 48 3.21 12.76 -25.15
CA VAL A 48 2.75 11.72 -24.23
C VAL A 48 1.67 10.87 -24.92
N PHE A 49 0.65 11.51 -25.50
CA PHE A 49 -0.42 10.77 -26.19
C PHE A 49 0.03 10.06 -27.47
N ALA A 50 0.96 10.65 -28.23
CA ALA A 50 1.52 10.01 -29.43
C ALA A 50 2.35 8.76 -29.10
N LYS A 51 2.93 8.68 -27.88
CA LYS A 51 3.68 7.49 -27.44
C LYS A 51 2.75 6.32 -27.12
N ASP A 52 1.54 6.61 -26.65
CA ASP A 52 0.53 5.59 -26.31
C ASP A 52 -0.29 5.14 -27.53
N GLN A 53 -0.34 5.95 -28.60
CA GLN A 53 -1.03 5.62 -29.86
C GLN A 53 -0.15 4.89 -30.89
N LYS A 54 0.65 3.89 -30.47
CA LYS A 54 1.01 2.82 -31.42
C LYS A 54 -0.22 1.96 -31.66
N SER A 55 -1.16 2.49 -32.45
CA SER A 55 -2.30 1.70 -32.93
C SER A 55 -1.74 0.51 -33.71
N VAL A 56 -1.80 -0.66 -33.12
CA VAL A 56 -1.57 -1.92 -33.83
C VAL A 56 -2.60 -1.93 -34.95
N ARG A 57 -2.13 -1.68 -36.17
CA ARG A 57 -2.98 -1.70 -37.37
C ARG A 57 -3.39 -3.15 -37.58
N MET A 58 -4.45 -3.59 -36.90
CA MET A 58 -5.03 -4.91 -37.09
C MET A 58 -5.61 -4.94 -38.49
N ARG A 59 -4.85 -5.54 -39.40
CA ARG A 59 -5.32 -5.96 -40.70
C ARG A 59 -6.29 -7.12 -40.46
N THR A 60 -7.58 -6.81 -40.34
CA THR A 60 -8.63 -7.84 -40.33
C THR A 60 -8.57 -8.55 -41.69
N PHE A 61 -8.10 -9.79 -41.72
CA PHE A 61 -8.17 -10.65 -42.89
C PHE A 61 -9.61 -11.14 -43.04
N PRO A 62 -10.38 -10.70 -44.05
CA PRO A 62 -11.70 -11.24 -44.28
C PRO A 62 -11.54 -12.47 -45.18
N GLY A 63 -11.51 -13.65 -44.58
CA GLY A 63 -11.49 -14.88 -45.36
C GLY A 63 -11.05 -16.10 -44.56
N LEU A 64 -11.99 -16.99 -44.31
CA LEU A 64 -11.78 -18.37 -43.87
C LEU A 64 -11.29 -18.53 -42.42
N VAL A 65 -12.17 -18.21 -41.47
CA VAL A 65 -12.19 -18.99 -40.22
C VAL A 65 -12.64 -20.41 -40.61
N GLN A 66 -11.69 -21.35 -40.68
CA GLN A 66 -11.96 -22.73 -41.04
C GLN A 66 -12.98 -23.31 -40.03
N LYS A 67 -14.08 -23.88 -40.52
CA LYS A 67 -15.21 -24.39 -39.69
C LYS A 67 -14.79 -25.37 -38.57
N ARG A 68 -13.57 -25.91 -38.61
CA ARG A 68 -12.99 -26.81 -37.60
C ARG A 68 -12.50 -26.11 -36.33
N ILE A 69 -12.03 -24.87 -36.42
CA ILE A 69 -11.57 -24.07 -35.27
C ILE A 69 -12.66 -23.17 -34.68
N LEU A 70 -13.80 -23.01 -35.37
CA LEU A 70 -14.92 -22.19 -34.89
C LEU A 70 -15.57 -22.77 -33.63
N ILE A 71 -15.80 -24.09 -33.60
CA ILE A 71 -16.51 -24.76 -32.50
C ILE A 71 -15.78 -24.61 -31.15
N PRO A 72 -14.47 -24.92 -31.02
CA PRO A 72 -13.79 -24.78 -29.72
C PRO A 72 -13.66 -23.32 -29.26
N VAL A 73 -13.47 -22.38 -30.19
CA VAL A 73 -13.31 -20.95 -29.85
C VAL A 73 -14.63 -20.34 -29.37
N VAL A 74 -15.75 -20.67 -30.01
CA VAL A 74 -17.08 -20.22 -29.57
C VAL A 74 -17.45 -20.85 -28.23
N SER A 75 -17.12 -22.13 -28.03
CA SER A 75 -17.31 -22.81 -26.73
C SER A 75 -16.55 -22.12 -25.60
N MET A 76 -15.27 -21.78 -25.81
CA MET A 76 -14.47 -21.07 -24.82
C MET A 76 -15.09 -19.71 -24.46
N PHE A 77 -15.52 -18.94 -25.46
CA PHE A 77 -16.22 -17.68 -25.23
C PHE A 77 -17.52 -17.87 -24.45
N PHE A 78 -18.30 -18.92 -24.74
CA PHE A 78 -19.51 -19.26 -24.01
C PHE A 78 -19.23 -19.66 -22.57
N ILE A 79 -18.17 -20.43 -22.31
CA ILE A 79 -17.74 -20.81 -20.96
C ILE A 79 -17.32 -19.58 -20.17
N VAL A 80 -16.53 -18.68 -20.75
CA VAL A 80 -16.13 -17.42 -20.10
C VAL A 80 -17.33 -16.51 -19.84
N ALA A 81 -18.26 -16.41 -20.80
CA ALA A 81 -19.48 -15.63 -20.64
C ALA A 81 -20.40 -16.22 -19.56
N LEU A 82 -20.58 -17.55 -19.53
CA LEU A 82 -21.35 -18.24 -18.49
C LEU A 82 -20.68 -18.10 -17.13
N PHE A 83 -19.35 -18.22 -17.05
CA PHE A 83 -18.60 -17.95 -15.82
C PHE A 83 -18.84 -16.51 -15.36
N PHE A 84 -18.81 -15.54 -16.25
CA PHE A 84 -19.05 -14.13 -15.90
C PHE A 84 -20.50 -13.86 -15.52
N ILE A 85 -21.48 -14.53 -16.14
CA ILE A 85 -22.91 -14.40 -15.80
C ILE A 85 -23.21 -15.09 -14.46
N PHE A 86 -22.72 -16.31 -14.24
CA PHE A 86 -22.88 -17.02 -12.96
C PHE A 86 -22.11 -16.36 -11.81
N ASN A 87 -21.00 -15.67 -12.10
CA ASN A 87 -20.33 -14.83 -11.11
C ASN A 87 -20.88 -13.40 -11.03
N ARG A 88 -21.81 -12.99 -11.90
CA ARG A 88 -22.47 -11.66 -11.82
C ARG A 88 -23.61 -11.62 -10.82
N ASP A 89 -24.32 -12.74 -10.64
CA ASP A 89 -25.43 -12.86 -9.68
C ASP A 89 -24.97 -13.24 -8.25
N LYS A 90 -23.66 -13.44 -8.04
CA LYS A 90 -23.06 -13.23 -6.72
C LYS A 90 -22.99 -11.72 -6.52
N GLY A 91 -24.11 -11.16 -6.07
CA GLY A 91 -24.32 -9.73 -5.94
C GLY A 91 -23.14 -9.04 -5.24
N PHE A 92 -22.51 -8.12 -5.96
CA PHE A 92 -21.66 -7.03 -5.45
C PHE A 92 -22.49 -6.01 -4.64
N ASN A 93 -23.34 -6.49 -3.74
CA ASN A 93 -24.02 -5.69 -2.72
C ASN A 93 -23.79 -6.26 -1.31
N ASP A 94 -23.04 -7.35 -1.20
CA ASP A 94 -22.31 -7.58 0.03
C ASP A 94 -21.26 -6.47 0.06
N GLU A 95 -21.59 -5.42 0.80
CA GLU A 95 -20.61 -4.65 1.54
C GLU A 95 -19.44 -5.61 1.81
N TYR A 96 -18.29 -5.35 1.19
CA TYR A 96 -17.05 -5.93 1.67
C TYR A 96 -16.81 -5.27 3.04
N GLN A 97 -17.70 -5.55 4.00
CA GLN A 97 -17.33 -5.81 5.37
C GLN A 97 -16.26 -6.87 5.19
N PHE A 98 -15.01 -6.41 5.11
CA PHE A 98 -13.89 -7.19 5.57
C PHE A 98 -14.37 -7.67 6.93
N THR A 99 -14.93 -8.87 7.01
CA THR A 99 -15.30 -9.47 8.28
C THR A 99 -13.97 -9.47 9.00
N GLY A 100 -13.82 -8.52 9.93
CA GLY A 100 -12.57 -8.26 10.61
C GLY A 100 -12.03 -9.63 10.99
N ILE A 101 -10.83 -9.95 10.50
CA ILE A 101 -10.19 -11.24 10.74
C ILE A 101 -10.38 -11.50 12.22
N ASN A 102 -11.27 -12.44 12.55
CA ASN A 102 -11.56 -12.71 13.94
C ASN A 102 -10.35 -13.47 14.43
N LEU A 103 -9.56 -12.82 15.28
CA LEU A 103 -8.29 -13.36 15.74
C LEU A 103 -8.51 -14.74 16.37
N GLU A 104 -9.62 -14.91 17.10
CA GLU A 104 -10.05 -16.16 17.70
C GLU A 104 -10.24 -17.28 16.66
N GLU A 105 -10.94 -17.00 15.56
CA GLU A 105 -11.16 -17.98 14.48
C GLU A 105 -9.86 -18.34 13.75
N THR A 106 -8.94 -17.38 13.64
CA THR A 106 -7.64 -17.58 12.96
C THR A 106 -6.69 -18.40 13.84
N MET A 107 -6.70 -18.19 15.15
CA MET A 107 -5.94 -18.96 16.13
C MET A 107 -6.38 -20.43 16.15
N ASP A 108 -7.69 -20.69 16.05
CA ASP A 108 -8.23 -22.05 16.00
C ASP A 108 -7.95 -22.77 14.67
N GLN A 109 -8.02 -22.05 13.55
CA GLN A 109 -7.89 -22.65 12.22
C GLN A 109 -6.43 -22.84 11.78
N TYR A 110 -5.53 -21.98 12.24
CA TYR A 110 -4.12 -21.96 11.83
C TYR A 110 -3.19 -21.68 13.02
N PRO A 111 -3.03 -22.62 13.96
CA PRO A 111 -2.17 -22.43 15.14
C PRO A 111 -0.70 -22.19 14.79
N GLU A 112 -0.18 -22.88 13.76
CA GLU A 112 1.21 -22.74 13.29
C GLU A 112 1.54 -21.33 12.77
N PHE A 113 0.53 -20.55 12.38
CA PHE A 113 0.73 -19.18 11.90
C PHE A 113 1.31 -18.25 12.98
N PHE A 114 1.00 -18.50 14.24
CA PHE A 114 1.47 -17.69 15.38
C PHE A 114 2.78 -18.22 15.97
N GLU A 115 3.16 -19.47 15.68
CA GLU A 115 4.42 -20.05 16.18
C GLU A 115 5.65 -19.44 15.52
N ASP A 116 5.56 -19.13 14.22
CA ASP A 116 6.66 -18.53 13.45
C ASP A 116 6.63 -16.99 13.47
N MET A 117 5.64 -16.38 14.12
CA MET A 117 5.45 -14.93 14.15
C MET A 117 6.35 -14.29 15.21
N ASP A 118 7.06 -13.23 14.83
CA ASP A 118 7.82 -12.45 15.80
C ASP A 118 6.88 -11.71 16.77
N GLU A 119 7.36 -11.47 17.99
CA GLU A 119 6.59 -10.86 19.08
C GLU A 119 6.02 -9.48 18.69
N TYR A 120 6.75 -8.68 17.91
CA TYR A 120 6.29 -7.36 17.48
C TYR A 120 5.10 -7.47 16.52
N THR A 121 5.17 -8.42 15.57
CA THR A 121 4.06 -8.71 14.65
C THR A 121 2.85 -9.28 15.41
N MET A 122 3.08 -10.09 16.44
CA MET A 122 2.00 -10.63 17.28
C MET A 122 1.26 -9.51 18.03
N ILE A 123 1.99 -8.53 18.57
CA ILE A 123 1.43 -7.33 19.21
C ILE A 123 0.63 -6.51 18.20
N GLU A 124 1.12 -6.32 16.98
CA GLU A 124 0.42 -5.56 15.94
C GLU A 124 -0.92 -6.23 15.57
N VAL A 125 -0.94 -7.56 15.45
CA VAL A 125 -2.17 -8.34 15.18
C VAL A 125 -3.18 -8.23 16.33
N LEU A 126 -2.71 -8.26 17.59
CA LEU A 126 -3.56 -8.08 18.77
C LEU A 126 -4.17 -6.68 18.85
N ILE A 127 -3.38 -5.63 18.56
CA ILE A 127 -3.86 -4.24 18.54
C ILE A 127 -4.88 -4.03 17.42
N THR A 128 -4.59 -4.57 16.23
CA THR A 128 -5.45 -4.40 15.04
C THR A 128 -6.76 -5.17 15.16
N SER A 129 -6.78 -6.30 15.86
CA SER A 129 -8.02 -7.04 16.15
C SER A 129 -8.87 -6.37 17.26
N SER A 130 -8.29 -5.45 18.02
CA SER A 130 -8.95 -4.68 19.08
C SER A 130 -9.65 -3.41 18.58
N ASP A 131 -9.62 -3.09 17.29
CA ASP A 131 -10.14 -1.85 16.67
C ASP A 131 -11.64 -1.54 16.94
N ASN A 132 -12.37 -2.44 17.62
CA ASN A 132 -13.75 -2.27 18.08
C ASN A 132 -13.89 -2.01 19.61
N MET A 133 -12.80 -1.84 20.36
CA MET A 133 -12.81 -1.41 21.76
C MET A 133 -12.34 0.04 21.87
N ASP A 134 -13.02 0.84 22.71
CA ASP A 134 -12.74 2.27 22.93
C ASP A 134 -11.31 2.57 23.45
N ASP A 135 -10.54 1.53 23.79
CA ASP A 135 -9.13 1.62 24.20
C ASP A 135 -8.34 0.38 23.70
N PRO A 136 -7.49 0.52 22.66
CA PRO A 136 -6.70 -0.60 22.12
C PRO A 136 -5.63 -1.11 23.11
N ALA A 137 -5.28 -0.34 24.14
CA ALA A 137 -4.38 -0.80 25.19
C ALA A 137 -5.05 -1.78 26.17
N SER A 138 -6.38 -1.87 26.18
CA SER A 138 -7.13 -2.77 27.07
C SER A 138 -7.12 -4.24 26.62
N ALA A 139 -6.80 -4.52 25.35
CA ALA A 139 -6.60 -5.88 24.84
C ALA A 139 -5.27 -6.50 25.27
N ILE A 140 -4.33 -5.68 25.75
CA ILE A 140 -3.08 -6.15 26.34
C ILE A 140 -3.35 -6.44 27.80
N TRP A 141 -3.61 -7.71 28.13
CA TRP A 141 -3.67 -8.16 29.51
C TRP A 141 -2.26 -8.13 30.11
N SER A 142 -1.92 -7.02 30.74
CA SER A 142 -0.76 -6.96 31.64
C SER A 142 -1.13 -7.69 32.92
N ASP A 143 -0.66 -8.92 33.05
CA ASP A 143 -0.78 -9.64 34.32
C ASP A 143 0.12 -8.97 35.36
N SER A 144 -0.48 -8.07 36.12
CA SER A 144 0.16 -7.40 37.26
C SER A 144 0.16 -8.24 38.53
N SER A 145 -0.35 -9.47 38.47
CA SER A 145 -0.36 -10.40 39.61
C SER A 145 0.94 -11.18 39.78
N ILE A 146 1.85 -11.12 38.79
CA ILE A 146 3.17 -11.72 38.89
C ILE A 146 3.94 -11.11 40.07
N THR A 147 4.30 -11.96 41.01
CA THR A 147 5.01 -11.54 42.22
C THR A 147 6.51 -11.51 41.97
N ASN A 148 7.22 -10.65 42.71
CA ASN A 148 8.69 -10.61 42.65
C ASN A 148 9.34 -11.96 42.97
N GLN A 149 8.66 -12.84 43.72
CA GLN A 149 9.16 -14.19 44.01
C GLN A 149 9.08 -15.10 42.79
N GLU A 150 7.98 -15.07 42.04
CA GLU A 150 7.83 -15.84 40.81
C GLU A 150 8.82 -15.38 39.72
N ILE A 151 9.13 -14.08 39.67
CA ILE A 151 10.15 -13.54 38.77
C ILE A 151 11.55 -14.06 39.13
N LEU A 152 11.87 -14.10 40.43
CA LEU A 152 13.17 -14.60 40.90
C LEU A 152 13.30 -16.11 40.70
N ASP A 153 12.24 -16.88 40.96
CA ASP A 153 12.21 -18.32 40.75
C ASP A 153 12.45 -18.66 39.26
N TYR A 154 11.87 -17.87 38.33
CA TYR A 154 12.12 -18.01 36.89
C TYR A 154 13.57 -17.71 36.50
N PHE A 155 14.18 -16.66 37.05
CA PHE A 155 15.58 -16.34 36.77
C PHE A 155 16.55 -17.40 37.29
N ASP A 156 16.23 -18.01 38.44
CA ASP A 156 16.99 -19.12 38.99
C ASP A 156 16.83 -20.40 38.16
N GLU A 157 15.64 -20.66 37.59
CA GLU A 157 15.37 -21.81 36.73
C GLU A 157 16.05 -21.71 35.35
N GLU A 158 16.02 -20.54 34.72
CA GLU A 158 16.66 -20.27 33.42
C GLU A 158 18.15 -19.93 33.53
N ASN A 159 18.70 -19.89 34.74
CA ASN A 159 20.11 -19.59 35.02
C ASN A 159 20.53 -18.21 34.45
N ILE A 160 19.62 -17.23 34.54
CA ILE A 160 19.80 -15.87 34.05
C ILE A 160 20.42 -15.04 35.17
N ASP A 161 21.64 -14.57 34.95
CA ASP A 161 22.35 -13.77 35.94
C ASP A 161 21.75 -12.36 36.04
N VAL A 162 21.10 -12.08 37.17
CA VAL A 162 20.37 -10.82 37.44
C VAL A 162 21.27 -9.58 37.44
N GLU A 163 22.60 -9.77 37.49
CA GLU A 163 23.61 -8.71 37.47
C GLU A 163 23.60 -7.89 36.16
N TYR A 164 23.10 -8.46 35.05
CA TYR A 164 23.02 -7.75 33.76
C TYR A 164 21.87 -6.72 33.67
N LEU A 165 20.88 -6.76 34.56
CA LEU A 165 19.73 -5.84 34.53
C LEU A 165 19.99 -4.51 35.25
N TYR A 166 21.01 -4.43 36.11
CA TYR A 166 21.36 -3.21 36.86
C TYR A 166 22.23 -2.21 36.09
N ASN A 167 22.67 -2.56 34.87
CA ASN A 167 23.55 -1.74 34.02
C ASN A 167 22.87 -1.21 32.73
N LEU A 168 21.54 -1.29 32.64
CA LEU A 168 20.74 -0.49 31.69
C LEU A 168 20.24 0.79 32.36
#